data_AF-A0A4R8IGM1-F1
#
_entry.id   AF-A0A4R8IGM1-F1
#
_cell.length_a   1.000
_cell.length_b   1.000
_cell.length_c   1.000
_cell.angle_alpha   90.00
_cell.angle_beta   90.00
_cell.angle_gamma   90.00
#
_symmetry.space_group_name_H-M   'P 1'
#
loop_
_entity.id
_entity.type
_entity.pdbx_description
1 polymer ?
#
loop_
_entity_poly.entity_id
_entity_poly.type
_entity_poly.pdbx_seq_one_letter_code
_entity_poly.pdbx_strand_id
1 'polypeptide(L)'
;MKINFKFNLKNFLIAVAIFLVEVLIATKLKDWFFVRAYLGDVFVVMLMYYFIKAFIEINSTKLIVGIFIFSCLIEFAQYFHFAELLGFKDNRLMMIVLGNSFSWIDILCYFAGCVILFLLTKIKSE
;
A
#
# COMPACT_ATOMS: atom_id res chain seq x y z
N MET A 1 -18.37 1.96 -16.87
CA MET A 1 -16.91 2.15 -16.92
C MET A 1 -16.33 1.00 -17.75
N LYS A 2 -15.87 1.25 -18.98
CA LYS A 2 -15.24 0.17 -19.79
C LYS A 2 -13.86 -0.09 -19.21
N ILE A 3 -13.67 -1.23 -18.55
CA ILE A 3 -12.37 -1.68 -18.05
C ILE A 3 -11.71 -2.43 -19.22
N ASN A 4 -10.82 -1.76 -19.95
CA ASN A 4 -9.96 -2.43 -20.91
C ASN A 4 -8.75 -2.98 -20.16
N PHE A 5 -8.64 -4.30 -20.10
CA PHE A 5 -7.46 -4.97 -19.60
C PHE A 5 -6.36 -4.86 -20.65
N LYS A 6 -5.31 -4.08 -20.34
CA LYS A 6 -4.10 -3.96 -21.15
C LYS A 6 -2.93 -4.26 -20.25
N PHE A 7 -2.26 -5.39 -20.50
CA PHE A 7 -1.08 -5.75 -19.74
C PHE A 7 0.12 -4.92 -20.19
N ASN A 8 0.63 -4.05 -19.30
CA ASN A 8 1.81 -3.24 -19.56
C ASN A 8 3.00 -3.80 -18.79
N LEU A 9 3.84 -4.55 -19.50
CA LEU A 9 5.04 -5.18 -18.95
C LEU A 9 5.98 -4.17 -18.24
N LYS A 10 6.07 -2.92 -18.71
CA LYS A 10 6.92 -1.90 -18.09
C LYS A 10 6.43 -1.54 -16.68
N ASN A 11 5.12 -1.29 -16.52
CA ASN A 11 4.53 -0.99 -15.22
C ASN A 11 4.60 -2.21 -14.29
N PHE A 12 4.42 -3.42 -14.83
CA PHE A 12 4.54 -4.66 -14.07
C PHE A 12 5.97 -4.86 -13.54
N LEU A 13 6.99 -4.66 -14.38
CA LEU A 13 8.39 -4.74 -13.95
C LEU A 13 8.73 -3.71 -12.87
N ILE A 14 8.18 -2.49 -12.96
CA ILE A 14 8.33 -1.47 -11.90
C ILE A 14 7.71 -1.96 -10.59
N ALA A 15 6.49 -2.52 -10.63
CA ALA A 15 5.85 -3.08 -9.45
C ALA A 15 6.67 -4.23 -8.84
N VAL A 16 7.19 -5.15 -9.66
CA VAL A 16 8.06 -6.23 -9.19
C VAL A 16 9.35 -5.68 -8.57
N ALA A 17 9.96 -4.65 -9.16
CA ALA A 17 11.15 -4.02 -8.60
C ALA A 17 10.86 -3.38 -7.22
N ILE A 18 9.74 -2.67 -7.08
CA ILE A 18 9.32 -2.10 -5.79
C ILE A 18 9.09 -3.22 -4.76
N PHE A 19 8.41 -4.30 -5.15
CA PHE A 19 8.20 -5.45 -4.27
C PHE A 19 9.52 -6.06 -3.78
N LEU A 20 10.50 -6.23 -4.67
CA LEU A 20 11.82 -6.72 -4.29
C LEU A 20 12.53 -5.76 -3.33
N VAL A 21 12.38 -4.44 -3.52
CA VAL A 21 12.90 -3.44 -2.58
C VAL A 21 12.23 -3.57 -1.21
N GLU A 22 10.91 -3.75 -1.14
CA GLU A 22 10.20 -3.99 0.12
C GLU A 22 10.68 -5.26 0.82
N VAL A 23 10.84 -6.37 0.07
CA VAL A 23 11.38 -7.62 0.62
C VAL A 23 12.82 -7.44 1.11
N LEU A 24 13.65 -6.67 0.39
CA LEU A 24 15.00 -6.34 0.83
C LEU A 24 14.98 -5.49 2.11
N ILE A 25 14.11 -4.50 2.21
CA ILE A 25 13.94 -3.70 3.44
C ILE A 25 13.51 -4.61 4.60
N ALA A 26 12.51 -5.47 4.39
CA ALA A 26 12.01 -6.37 5.41
C ALA A 26 13.05 -7.41 5.88
N THR A 27 13.94 -7.85 4.99
CA THR A 27 14.94 -8.89 5.28
C THR A 27 16.28 -8.33 5.75
N LYS A 28 16.81 -7.29 5.10
CA LYS A 28 18.14 -6.70 5.37
C LYS A 28 18.09 -5.58 6.40
N LEU A 29 17.01 -4.81 6.43
CA LEU A 29 16.83 -3.70 7.37
C LEU A 29 15.87 -4.09 8.50
N LYS A 30 15.85 -5.37 8.86
CA LYS A 30 15.00 -5.92 9.92
C LYS A 30 15.18 -5.18 11.26
N ASP A 31 16.39 -4.71 11.53
CA ASP A 31 16.73 -3.99 12.77
C ASP A 31 16.19 -2.55 12.78
N TRP A 32 15.85 -1.99 11.61
CA TRP A 32 15.34 -0.64 11.46
C TRP A 32 13.82 -0.66 11.31
N PHE A 33 13.13 -0.93 12.44
CA PHE A 33 11.66 -1.01 12.48
C PHE A 33 10.97 0.23 11.88
N PHE A 34 11.50 1.43 12.14
CA PHE A 34 10.97 2.69 11.61
C PHE A 34 10.99 2.71 10.08
N VAL A 35 12.11 2.34 9.45
CA VAL A 35 12.22 2.29 7.99
C VAL A 35 11.27 1.25 7.43
N ARG A 36 11.20 0.08 8.05
CA ARG A 36 10.33 -0.98 7.57
C ARG A 36 8.84 -0.62 7.66
N ALA A 37 8.41 0.00 8.75
CA ALA A 37 7.02 0.43 8.93
C ALA A 37 6.70 1.59 7.98
N TYR A 38 7.37 2.74 8.15
CA TYR A 38 6.96 3.97 7.48
C TYR A 38 7.36 4.07 6.01
N LEU A 39 8.60 3.70 5.67
CA LEU A 39 9.02 3.69 4.26
C LEU A 39 8.35 2.53 3.51
N GLY A 40 8.10 1.40 4.19
CA GLY A 40 7.29 0.30 3.66
C GLY A 40 5.92 0.80 3.21
N ASP A 41 5.17 1.50 4.06
CA ASP A 41 3.83 1.99 3.74
C ASP A 41 3.80 2.91 2.50
N VAL A 42 4.81 3.76 2.34
CA VAL A 42 4.95 4.61 1.15
C VAL A 42 5.18 3.75 -0.11
N PHE A 43 6.05 2.73 -0.02
CA PHE A 43 6.31 1.81 -1.14
C PHE A 43 5.10 0.95 -1.48
N VAL A 44 4.30 0.50 -0.50
CA VAL A 44 3.09 -0.28 -0.72
C VAL A 44 2.10 0.49 -1.58
N VAL A 45 1.91 1.79 -1.32
CA VAL A 45 1.03 2.65 -2.13
C VAL A 45 1.53 2.74 -3.58
N MET A 46 2.85 2.88 -3.79
CA MET A 46 3.46 2.90 -5.12
C MET A 46 3.33 1.55 -5.83
N LEU A 47 3.59 0.45 -5.12
CA LEU A 47 3.43 -0.91 -5.58
C LEU A 47 2.01 -1.13 -6.10
N MET A 48 1.00 -0.86 -5.27
CA MET A 48 -0.40 -1.01 -5.63
C MET A 48 -0.77 -0.20 -6.87
N TYR A 49 -0.29 1.04 -6.95
CA TYR A 49 -0.53 1.91 -8.10
C TYR A 49 0.05 1.31 -9.39
N TYR A 50 1.33 0.95 -9.41
CA TYR A 50 1.97 0.40 -10.61
C TYR A 50 1.44 -0.98 -10.97
N PHE A 51 1.12 -1.80 -9.97
CA PHE A 51 0.52 -3.11 -10.15
C PHE A 51 -0.86 -3.01 -10.81
N ILE A 52 -1.78 -2.22 -10.25
CA ILE A 52 -3.12 -2.05 -10.84
C ILE A 52 -3.02 -1.42 -12.23
N LYS A 53 -2.16 -0.40 -12.39
CA LYS A 53 -1.91 0.26 -13.68
C LYS A 53 -1.21 -0.65 -14.71
N ALA A 54 -0.64 -1.77 -14.29
CA ALA A 54 -0.09 -2.77 -15.19
C ALA A 54 -1.17 -3.65 -15.82
N PHE A 55 -2.32 -3.85 -15.18
CA PHE A 55 -3.42 -4.68 -15.69
C PHE A 55 -4.58 -3.85 -16.21
N ILE A 56 -4.82 -2.67 -15.64
CA ILE A 56 -6.01 -1.85 -15.86
C ILE A 56 -5.61 -0.44 -16.28
N GLU A 57 -6.15 0.01 -17.41
CA GLU A 57 -5.99 1.38 -17.88
C GLU A 57 -7.07 2.28 -17.25
N ILE A 58 -6.74 2.86 -16.08
CA ILE A 58 -7.60 3.79 -15.32
C ILE A 58 -6.92 5.14 -15.17
N ASN A 59 -7.72 6.19 -15.02
CA ASN A 59 -7.21 7.52 -14.70
C ASN A 59 -6.41 7.48 -13.39
N SER A 60 -5.13 7.84 -13.49
CA SER A 60 -4.17 7.83 -12.39
C SER A 60 -4.67 8.50 -11.12
N THR A 61 -5.38 9.64 -11.21
CA THR A 61 -5.90 10.35 -10.04
C THR A 61 -6.98 9.53 -9.32
N LYS A 62 -7.88 8.89 -10.08
CA LYS A 62 -8.91 8.01 -9.49
C LYS A 62 -8.27 6.80 -8.81
N LEU A 63 -7.21 6.25 -9.40
CA LEU A 63 -6.49 5.12 -8.83
C LEU A 63 -5.81 5.49 -7.51
N ILE A 64 -5.11 6.64 -7.46
CA ILE A 64 -4.43 7.13 -6.24
C ILE A 64 -5.45 7.35 -5.12
N VAL A 65 -6.56 8.04 -5.40
CA VAL A 65 -7.63 8.25 -4.41
C VAL A 65 -8.23 6.92 -3.94
N GLY A 66 -8.43 5.98 -4.85
CA GLY A 66 -8.91 4.63 -4.51
C GLY A 66 -7.96 3.88 -3.58
N ILE A 67 -6.65 3.94 -3.84
CA ILE A 67 -5.63 3.31 -2.98
C ILE A 67 -5.62 3.99 -1.60
N PHE A 68 -5.66 5.32 -1.54
CA PHE A 68 -5.71 6.05 -0.27
C PHE A 68 -6.92 5.66 0.59
N ILE A 69 -8.12 5.64 -0.01
CA ILE A 69 -9.34 5.23 0.68
C ILE A 69 -9.22 3.77 1.14
N PHE A 70 -8.69 2.89 0.28
CA PHE A 70 -8.48 1.48 0.63
C PHE A 70 -7.52 1.33 1.83
N SER A 71 -6.37 2.00 1.83
CA SER A 71 -5.43 1.99 2.95
C SER A 71 -6.06 2.53 4.23
N CYS A 72 -6.81 3.64 4.17
CA CYS A 72 -7.55 4.15 5.31
C CYS A 72 -8.59 3.14 5.83
N LEU A 73 -9.30 2.43 4.95
CA LEU A 73 -10.27 1.40 5.34
C LEU A 73 -9.59 0.22 6.06
N ILE A 74 -8.40 -0.18 5.61
CA ILE A 74 -7.61 -1.22 6.28
C ILE A 74 -7.18 -0.76 7.69
N GLU A 75 -6.68 0.47 7.82
CA GLU A 75 -6.35 1.07 9.14
C GLU A 75 -7.57 1.18 10.05
N PHE A 76 -8.73 1.58 9.51
CA PHE A 76 -9.97 1.62 10.28
C PHE A 76 -10.41 0.21 10.71
N ALA A 77 -10.25 -0.79 9.85
CA ALA A 77 -10.54 -2.19 10.21
C ALA A 77 -9.62 -2.69 11.33
N GLN A 78 -8.37 -2.22 11.37
CA GLN A 78 -7.42 -2.47 12.46
C GLN A 78 -7.82 -1.74 13.75
N TYR A 79 -8.27 -0.49 13.64
CA TYR A 79 -8.74 0.32 14.77
C TYR A 79 -9.94 -0.30 15.49
N PHE A 80 -10.88 -0.88 14.74
CA PHE A 80 -12.03 -1.58 15.34
C PHE A 80 -11.66 -2.90 16.04
N HIS A 81 -10.36 -3.24 16.13
CA HIS A 81 -9.85 -4.50 16.69
C HIS A 81 -10.73 -5.67 16.27
N PHE A 82 -10.98 -5.81 14.97
CA PHE A 82 -11.90 -6.84 14.45
C PHE A 82 -11.49 -8.26 14.94
N ALA A 83 -10.19 -8.45 15.24
CA ALA A 83 -9.64 -9.63 15.91
C ALA A 83 -10.13 -9.83 17.37
N GLU A 84 -10.27 -8.76 18.16
CA GLU A 84 -10.80 -8.83 19.53
C GLU A 84 -12.33 -8.98 19.55
N LEU A 85 -13.04 -8.31 18.63
CA LEU A 85 -14.51 -8.38 18.55
C LEU A 85 -15.01 -9.80 18.21
N LEU A 86 -14.20 -10.58 17.49
CA LEU A 86 -14.48 -11.98 17.15
C LEU A 86 -14.05 -12.99 18.23
N GLY A 87 -13.50 -12.55 19.37
CA GLY A 87 -13.16 -13.44 20.50
C GLY A 87 -11.90 -14.29 20.32
N PHE A 88 -11.08 -14.03 19.30
CA PHE A 88 -9.86 -14.80 19.00
C PHE A 88 -8.64 -14.39 19.85
N LYS A 89 -8.82 -14.16 21.16
CA LYS A 89 -7.72 -13.81 22.09
C LYS A 89 -6.57 -14.82 22.09
N ASP A 90 -6.84 -16.09 21.82
CA ASP A 90 -5.83 -17.16 21.87
C ASP A 90 -4.99 -17.31 20.60
N ASN A 91 -5.44 -16.78 19.45
CA ASN A 91 -4.74 -16.95 18.18
C ASN A 91 -3.83 -15.77 17.86
N ARG A 92 -2.62 -15.80 18.46
CA ARG A 92 -1.52 -14.85 18.21
C ARG A 92 -1.24 -14.62 16.72
N LEU A 93 -1.44 -15.63 15.88
CA LEU A 93 -1.31 -15.52 14.42
C LEU A 93 -2.37 -14.58 13.79
N MET A 94 -3.63 -14.61 14.24
CA MET A 94 -4.66 -13.70 13.73
C MET A 94 -4.42 -12.27 14.19
N MET A 95 -3.95 -12.05 15.43
CA MET A 95 -3.58 -10.69 15.89
C MET A 95 -2.40 -10.11 15.10
N ILE A 96 -1.43 -10.94 14.69
CA ILE A 96 -0.28 -10.50 13.87
C ILE A 96 -0.70 -10.24 12.41
N VAL A 97 -1.58 -11.08 11.84
CA VAL A 97 -2.04 -10.95 10.45
C VAL A 97 -3.04 -9.81 10.29
N LEU A 98 -3.94 -9.59 11.26
CA LEU A 98 -4.88 -8.47 11.22
C LEU A 98 -4.22 -7.16 11.61
N GLY A 99 -3.17 -7.18 12.43
CA GLY A 99 -2.56 -5.97 12.96
C GLY A 99 -3.37 -5.41 14.13
N ASN A 100 -2.69 -5.10 15.24
CA ASN A 100 -3.31 -4.66 16.49
C ASN A 100 -3.08 -3.17 16.78
N SER A 101 -2.54 -2.41 15.82
CA SER A 101 -2.05 -1.06 16.08
C SER A 101 -2.38 -0.16 14.92
N PHE A 102 -3.56 0.44 15.00
CA PHE A 102 -3.88 1.65 14.25
C PHE A 102 -2.81 2.70 14.52
N SER A 103 -2.24 3.25 13.45
CA SER A 103 -1.19 4.27 13.52
C SER A 103 -1.56 5.46 12.66
N TRP A 104 -1.74 6.62 13.30
CA TRP A 104 -1.92 7.89 12.59
C TRP A 104 -0.74 8.21 11.66
N ILE A 105 0.44 7.69 11.97
CA ILE A 105 1.64 7.92 11.17
C ILE A 105 1.55 7.13 9.87
N ASP A 106 0.94 5.95 9.87
CA ASP A 106 0.79 5.08 8.69
C ASP A 106 -0.18 5.74 7.71
N ILE A 107 -1.27 6.35 8.20
CA ILE A 107 -2.16 7.22 7.40
C ILE A 107 -1.38 8.39 6.78
N LEU A 108 -0.48 9.03 7.54
CA LEU A 108 0.33 10.14 7.05
C LEU A 108 1.34 9.67 5.98
N CYS A 109 1.91 8.47 6.14
CA CYS A 109 2.75 7.82 5.14
C CYS A 109 1.97 7.47 3.86
N TYR A 110 0.77 6.89 3.98
CA TYR A 110 -0.09 6.62 2.83
C TYR A 110 -0.47 7.90 2.10
N PHE A 111 -0.79 8.96 2.84
CA PHE A 111 -1.04 10.28 2.27
C PHE A 111 0.19 10.83 1.53
N ALA A 112 1.38 10.75 2.15
CA ALA A 112 2.62 11.18 1.51
C ALA A 112 2.91 10.38 0.22
N GLY A 113 2.76 9.05 0.25
CA GLY A 113 2.90 8.20 -0.93
C GLY A 113 1.93 8.57 -2.05
N CYS A 114 0.68 8.89 -1.70
CA CYS A 114 -0.32 9.36 -2.64
C CYS A 114 0.04 10.72 -3.26
N VAL A 115 0.52 11.67 -2.45
CA VAL A 115 0.97 12.98 -2.92
C VAL A 115 2.17 12.84 -3.86
N ILE A 116 3.15 12.00 -3.53
CA ILE A 116 4.30 11.73 -4.39
C ILE A 116 3.85 11.13 -5.72
N LEU A 117 2.98 10.11 -5.70
CA LEU A 117 2.41 9.53 -6.92
C LEU A 117 1.62 10.54 -7.74
N PHE A 118 0.87 11.43 -7.09
CA PHE A 118 0.11 12.46 -7.77
C PHE A 118 1.03 13.43 -8.50
N LEU A 119 2.11 13.88 -7.85
CA LEU A 119 3.14 14.73 -8.45
C LEU A 119 3.85 14.01 -9.62
N LEU A 120 4.29 12.77 -9.43
CA LEU A 120 4.95 11.98 -10.47
C LEU A 120 4.04 11.74 -11.68
N THR A 121 2.76 11.48 -11.42
CA THR A 121 1.76 11.31 -12.48
C THR A 121 1.56 12.60 -13.25
N LYS A 122 1.48 13.74 -12.55
CA LYS A 122 1.30 15.05 -13.17
C LYS A 122 2.49 15.39 -14.07
N ILE A 123 3.72 15.17 -13.58
CA ILE A 123 4.96 15.37 -14.35
C ILE A 123 4.99 14.49 -15.60
N LYS A 124 4.51 13.25 -15.51
CA LYS A 124 4.48 12.32 -16.65
C LYS A 124 3.36 12.60 -17.65
N SER A 125 2.43 13.51 -17.33
CA SER A 125 1.27 13.83 -18.16
C SER A 125 1.41 15.17 -18.91
N GLU A 126 2.56 15.85 -18.79
CA GLU A 126 3.04 16.92 -19.67
C GLU A 126 4.08 16.36 -20.66
#